data_AF-A0A9X5GVA9-F1
#
_entry.id   AF-A0A9X5GVA9-F1
#
_cell.length_a   1.000
_cell.length_b   1.000
_cell.length_c   1.000
_cell.angle_alpha   90.00
_cell.angle_beta   90.00
_cell.angle_gamma   90.00
#
_symmetry.space_group_name_H-M   'P 1'
#
loop_
_entity.id
_entity.type
_entity.pdbx_description
1 polymer ?
#
loop_
_entity_poly.entity_id
_entity_poly.type
_entity_poly.pdbx_seq_one_letter_code
_entity_poly.pdbx_strand_id
1 'polypeptide(L)'
;NVVDRANYELVYSAPLAPETSLEDIYARFNIDHPKDFKGHSLSVSDVVVLHQDGQDAAHFVDSVGFREVPEFLQEQKQLTPDDLETGETVKTPRGTFHVTAMSREQIEAAGYGFHHQSDDGKYLIMGNGTRAFAVAAEQAQRDNPLKTAEQTTEQNGNMIDGIINNTPTVDELEAKVKAGEQISLVDLANAVKADKERGKGAKPEKKPSIRAQLRADKEKAQKKNAKQKSQDLERS
;
A
#
# COMPACT_ATOMS: atom_id res chain seq x y z
N ASN A 1 9.26 11.48 -7.65
CA ASN A 1 9.37 12.77 -6.95
C ASN A 1 8.34 13.70 -7.54
N VAL A 2 7.17 13.78 -6.91
CA VAL A 2 6.11 14.72 -7.31
C VAL A 2 6.42 16.06 -6.64
N VAL A 3 6.30 17.16 -7.38
CA VAL A 3 6.50 18.51 -6.85
C VAL A 3 5.14 19.04 -6.41
N ASP A 4 4.89 19.00 -5.11
CA ASP A 4 3.60 19.36 -4.52
C ASP A 4 3.57 20.85 -4.14
N ARG A 5 2.65 21.61 -4.77
CA ARG A 5 2.42 23.05 -4.58
C ARG A 5 2.20 23.45 -3.12
N ALA A 6 1.66 22.59 -2.27
CA ALA A 6 1.43 22.91 -0.86
C ALA A 6 2.74 23.14 -0.07
N ASN A 7 3.87 22.66 -0.60
CA ASN A 7 5.19 22.87 0.01
C ASN A 7 5.87 24.19 -0.44
N TYR A 8 5.18 24.98 -1.26
CA TYR A 8 5.74 26.18 -1.88
C TYR A 8 4.91 27.42 -1.55
N GLU A 9 5.61 28.54 -1.34
CA GLU A 9 5.00 29.85 -1.14
C GLU A 9 5.28 30.73 -2.35
N LEU A 10 4.27 31.50 -2.80
CA LEU A 10 4.46 32.49 -3.85
C LEU A 10 5.19 33.71 -3.28
N VAL A 11 6.50 33.79 -3.55
CA VAL A 11 7.36 34.88 -3.03
C VAL A 11 7.38 36.11 -3.95
N TYR A 12 7.18 35.92 -5.26
CA TYR A 12 7.28 37.01 -6.23
C TYR A 12 6.41 36.78 -7.45
N SER A 13 5.84 37.86 -7.98
CA SER A 13 5.05 37.86 -9.22
C SER A 13 5.23 39.18 -9.95
N ALA A 14 5.49 39.13 -11.26
CA ALA A 14 5.64 40.31 -12.11
C ALA A 14 5.19 40.00 -13.54
N PRO A 15 4.83 41.02 -14.34
CA PRO A 15 4.56 40.85 -15.75
C PRO A 15 5.78 40.26 -16.48
N LEU A 16 5.54 39.22 -17.27
CA LEU A 16 6.56 38.62 -18.12
C LEU A 16 6.67 39.42 -19.42
N ALA A 17 7.88 39.89 -19.74
CA ALA A 17 8.11 40.55 -21.02
C ALA A 17 8.05 39.51 -22.16
N PRO A 18 7.53 39.86 -23.35
CA PRO A 18 7.54 38.96 -24.49
C PRO A 18 8.99 38.53 -24.79
N GLU A 19 9.18 37.26 -25.15
CA GLU A 19 10.48 36.62 -25.41
C GLU A 19 11.39 36.37 -24.17
N THR A 20 10.92 36.58 -22.94
CA THR A 20 11.73 36.26 -21.75
C THR A 20 11.87 34.74 -21.59
N SER A 21 13.11 34.23 -21.56
CA SER A 21 13.41 32.81 -21.32
C SER A 21 13.55 32.48 -19.83
N LEU A 22 13.55 31.19 -19.48
CA LEU A 22 13.83 30.72 -18.12
C LEU A 22 15.26 31.09 -17.68
N GLU A 23 16.20 31.10 -18.62
CA GLU A 23 17.59 31.52 -18.40
C GLU A 23 17.68 33.02 -18.10
N ASP A 24 16.90 33.87 -18.78
CA ASP A 24 16.83 35.31 -18.48
C ASP A 24 16.28 35.55 -17.07
N ILE A 25 15.26 34.80 -16.67
CA ILE A 25 14.70 34.83 -15.32
C ILE A 25 15.76 34.39 -14.31
N TYR A 26 16.47 33.29 -14.57
CA TYR A 26 17.54 32.82 -13.72
C TYR A 26 18.62 33.88 -13.50
N ALA A 27 19.09 34.52 -14.59
CA ALA A 27 20.08 35.58 -14.51
C ALA A 27 19.56 36.78 -13.71
N ARG A 28 18.31 37.19 -13.93
CA ARG A 28 17.69 38.30 -13.21
C ARG A 28 17.59 38.04 -11.71
N PHE A 29 17.16 36.85 -11.29
CA PHE A 29 17.03 36.50 -9.86
C PHE A 29 18.33 35.99 -9.20
N ASN A 30 19.48 36.06 -9.90
CA ASN A 30 20.80 35.75 -9.33
C ASN A 30 21.80 36.90 -9.43
N ILE A 31 21.69 37.76 -10.44
CA ILE A 31 22.65 38.83 -10.73
C ILE A 31 22.00 40.22 -10.57
N ASP A 32 20.83 40.43 -11.17
CA ASP A 32 20.15 41.74 -11.23
C ASP A 32 18.76 41.69 -10.59
N HIS A 33 18.75 41.49 -9.27
CA HIS A 33 17.50 41.29 -8.53
C HIS A 33 16.55 42.50 -8.69
N PRO A 34 15.25 42.27 -8.96
CA PRO A 34 14.26 43.34 -8.93
C PRO A 34 14.28 44.11 -7.60
N LYS A 35 14.11 45.43 -7.63
CA LYS A 35 14.22 46.29 -6.42
C LYS A 35 13.21 45.92 -5.33
N ASP A 36 12.05 45.46 -5.76
CA ASP A 36 10.91 44.99 -4.99
C ASP A 36 11.03 43.51 -4.56
N PHE A 37 11.99 42.75 -5.11
CA PHE A 37 12.24 41.38 -4.70
C PHE A 37 12.86 41.33 -3.29
N LYS A 38 12.27 40.49 -2.43
CA LYS A 38 12.73 40.24 -1.05
C LYS A 38 12.99 38.76 -0.75
N GLY A 39 12.86 37.90 -1.75
CA GLY A 39 13.20 36.48 -1.65
C GLY A 39 14.69 36.22 -1.70
N HIS A 40 15.05 34.95 -1.63
CA HIS A 40 16.41 34.49 -1.90
C HIS A 40 16.66 34.36 -3.40
N SER A 41 17.92 34.26 -3.81
CA SER A 41 18.26 33.99 -5.20
C SER A 41 17.64 32.70 -5.70
N LEU A 42 17.30 32.65 -6.99
CA LEU A 42 16.67 31.49 -7.61
C LEU A 42 17.66 30.32 -7.65
N SER A 43 17.27 29.18 -7.08
CA SER A 43 18.15 28.06 -6.77
C SER A 43 17.46 26.70 -6.97
N VAL A 44 18.23 25.62 -6.84
CA VAL A 44 17.69 24.25 -6.95
C VAL A 44 16.58 24.04 -5.93
N SER A 45 15.51 23.39 -6.37
CA SER A 45 14.25 23.17 -5.66
C SER A 45 13.22 24.27 -5.77
N ASP A 46 13.54 25.43 -6.35
CA ASP A 46 12.55 26.48 -6.62
C ASP A 46 11.64 26.13 -7.80
N VAL A 47 10.48 26.79 -7.88
CA VAL A 47 9.54 26.64 -9.00
C VAL A 47 9.25 28.01 -9.62
N VAL A 48 9.37 28.07 -10.94
CA VAL A 48 9.03 29.24 -11.75
C VAL A 48 7.77 28.95 -12.55
N VAL A 49 6.74 29.77 -12.40
CA VAL A 49 5.51 29.68 -13.18
C VAL A 49 5.50 30.80 -14.22
N LEU A 50 5.37 30.42 -15.48
CA LEU A 50 5.25 31.35 -16.62
C LEU A 50 3.81 31.37 -17.10
N HIS A 51 3.29 32.56 -17.35
CA HIS A 51 2.01 32.76 -18.02
C HIS A 51 2.27 33.37 -19.40
N GLN A 52 2.10 32.58 -20.46
CA GLN A 52 2.36 32.98 -21.85
C GLN A 52 1.20 32.50 -22.74
N ASP A 53 0.73 33.37 -23.64
CA ASP A 53 -0.32 33.03 -24.61
C ASP A 53 -1.61 32.42 -23.99
N GLY A 54 -1.92 32.81 -22.74
CA GLY A 54 -3.07 32.28 -22.00
C GLY A 54 -2.86 30.88 -21.42
N GLN A 55 -1.64 30.35 -21.42
CA GLN A 55 -1.25 29.07 -20.83
C GLN A 55 -0.26 29.29 -19.69
N ASP A 56 -0.48 28.56 -18.59
CA ASP A 56 0.48 28.50 -17.48
C ASP A 56 1.41 27.30 -17.65
N ALA A 57 2.71 27.50 -17.45
CA ALA A 57 3.72 26.45 -17.44
C ALA A 57 4.61 26.58 -16.19
N ALA A 58 4.65 25.52 -15.37
CA ALA A 58 5.46 25.48 -14.15
C ALA A 58 6.76 24.69 -14.39
N HIS A 59 7.87 25.27 -13.95
CA HIS A 59 9.21 24.75 -14.15
C HIS A 59 9.95 24.66 -12.82
N PHE A 60 10.32 23.44 -12.43
CA PHE A 60 11.15 23.16 -11.27
C PHE A 60 12.63 23.36 -11.61
N VAL A 61 13.35 24.10 -10.77
CA VAL A 61 14.79 24.31 -10.90
C VAL A 61 15.52 23.07 -10.37
N ASP A 62 16.07 22.28 -11.28
CA ASP A 62 16.90 21.12 -10.98
C ASP A 62 18.39 21.46 -11.10
N SER A 63 19.24 20.55 -10.66
CA SER A 63 20.71 20.69 -10.70
C SER A 63 21.29 20.83 -12.12
N VAL A 64 20.56 20.34 -13.13
CA VAL A 64 21.00 20.34 -14.54
C VAL A 64 20.23 21.34 -15.41
N GLY A 65 19.29 22.10 -14.84
CA GLY A 65 18.43 23.03 -15.58
C GLY A 65 16.99 23.03 -15.08
N PHE A 66 16.04 23.35 -15.95
CA PHE A 66 14.62 23.42 -15.62
C PHE A 66 13.89 22.14 -16.06
N ARG A 67 13.02 21.62 -15.18
CA ARG A 67 12.12 20.50 -15.47
C ARG A 67 10.68 20.97 -15.42
N GLU A 68 9.91 20.74 -16.48
CA GLU A 68 8.48 21.04 -16.47
C GLU A 68 7.74 20.16 -15.45
N VAL A 69 6.88 20.77 -14.65
CA VAL A 69 6.09 20.14 -13.59
C VAL A 69 4.63 20.56 -13.71
N PRO A 70 3.88 20.05 -14.70
CA PRO A 70 2.50 20.46 -14.94
C PRO A 70 1.57 20.13 -13.77
N GLU A 71 1.91 19.11 -12.97
CA GLU A 71 1.21 18.76 -11.72
C GLU A 71 1.20 19.90 -10.70
N PHE A 72 2.19 20.81 -10.74
CA PHE A 72 2.26 21.97 -9.86
C PHE A 72 1.14 22.98 -10.10
N LEU A 73 0.62 23.03 -11.33
CA LEU A 73 -0.48 23.90 -11.74
C LEU A 73 -1.85 23.28 -11.50
N GLN A 74 -1.91 21.97 -11.22
CA GLN A 74 -3.16 21.36 -10.81
C GLN A 74 -3.58 22.06 -9.52
N GLU A 75 -4.71 22.78 -9.58
CA GLU A 75 -5.39 23.18 -8.36
C GLU A 75 -5.56 21.91 -7.53
N GLN A 76 -4.92 21.88 -6.35
CA GLN A 76 -5.34 20.96 -5.31
C GLN A 76 -6.75 21.40 -4.94
N LYS A 77 -7.73 20.87 -5.68
CA LYS A 77 -9.14 21.06 -5.41
C LYS A 77 -9.30 20.65 -3.96
N GLN A 78 -9.52 21.61 -3.07
CA GLN A 78 -9.88 21.33 -1.69
C GLN A 78 -11.16 20.52 -1.77
N LEU A 79 -11.01 19.20 -1.69
CA LEU A 79 -12.12 18.27 -1.72
C LEU A 79 -12.95 18.60 -0.49
N THR A 80 -14.19 19.03 -0.70
CA THR A 80 -15.09 19.21 0.42
C THR A 80 -15.60 17.83 0.84
N PRO A 81 -15.87 17.59 2.13
CA PRO A 81 -16.40 16.30 2.58
C PRO A 81 -17.69 15.89 1.86
N ASP A 82 -18.48 16.88 1.43
CA ASP A 82 -19.69 16.72 0.62
C ASP A 82 -19.43 16.12 -0.76
N ASP A 83 -18.38 16.56 -1.45
CA ASP A 83 -18.04 16.04 -2.79
C ASP A 83 -17.65 14.55 -2.76
N LEU A 84 -17.25 14.08 -1.58
CA LEU A 84 -16.77 12.72 -1.33
C LEU A 84 -17.69 11.93 -0.39
N GLU A 85 -18.94 12.37 -0.20
CA GLU A 85 -19.91 11.61 0.58
C GLU A 85 -20.17 10.24 -0.09
N THR A 86 -20.08 9.15 0.68
CA THR A 86 -20.28 7.79 0.15
C THR A 86 -21.74 7.38 0.06
N GLY A 87 -22.65 8.22 0.59
CA GLY A 87 -24.06 7.92 0.79
C GLY A 87 -24.33 6.98 1.98
N GLU A 88 -23.30 6.49 2.67
CA GLU A 88 -23.43 5.72 3.89
C GLU A 88 -23.63 6.66 5.10
N THR A 89 -24.31 6.17 6.14
CA THR A 89 -24.51 6.93 7.39
C THR A 89 -24.17 6.08 8.61
N VAL A 90 -23.50 6.68 9.58
CA VAL A 90 -23.17 6.06 10.87
C VAL A 90 -24.05 6.65 11.95
N LYS A 91 -24.66 5.79 12.77
CA LYS A 91 -25.43 6.18 13.94
C LYS A 91 -24.55 6.10 15.19
N THR A 92 -24.52 7.17 15.97
CA THR A 92 -23.94 7.20 17.30
C THR A 92 -24.97 7.71 18.31
N PRO A 93 -24.75 7.59 19.62
CA PRO A 93 -25.63 8.17 20.63
C PRO A 93 -25.81 9.68 20.51
N ARG A 94 -24.92 10.36 19.77
CA ARG A 94 -24.92 11.82 19.55
C ARG A 94 -25.61 12.25 18.26
N GLY A 95 -26.01 11.32 17.39
CA GLY A 95 -26.68 11.64 16.12
C GLY A 95 -26.41 10.64 15.01
N THR A 96 -26.88 10.99 13.81
CA THR A 96 -26.56 10.26 12.57
C THR A 96 -25.64 11.14 11.72
N PHE A 97 -24.54 10.58 11.24
CA PHE A 97 -23.50 11.31 10.51
C PHE A 97 -23.27 10.65 9.15
N HIS A 98 -23.11 11.46 8.11
CA HIS A 98 -22.81 11.00 6.76
C HIS A 98 -21.34 10.59 6.66
N VAL A 99 -21.07 9.48 5.99
CA VAL A 99 -19.71 8.97 5.77
C VAL A 99 -19.10 9.64 4.56
N THR A 100 -17.87 10.11 4.69
CA THR A 100 -17.09 10.63 3.57
C THR A 100 -15.91 9.69 3.27
N ALA A 101 -15.53 9.62 2.00
CA ALA A 101 -14.39 8.85 1.54
C ALA A 101 -13.04 9.51 1.86
N MET A 102 -13.05 10.72 2.43
CA MET A 102 -11.83 11.42 2.85
C MET A 102 -11.09 10.64 3.94
N SER A 103 -9.75 10.70 3.91
CA SER A 103 -8.92 10.29 5.04
C SER A 103 -9.06 11.27 6.20
N ARG A 104 -8.56 10.87 7.38
CA ARG A 104 -8.56 11.71 8.57
C ARG A 104 -7.79 13.01 8.33
N GLU A 105 -6.62 12.90 7.73
CA GLU A 105 -5.74 14.04 7.45
C GLU A 105 -6.38 14.97 6.44
N GLN A 106 -7.07 14.42 5.43
CA GLN A 106 -7.77 15.22 4.42
C GLN A 106 -8.92 16.02 5.03
N ILE A 107 -9.72 15.42 5.91
CA ILE A 107 -10.83 16.13 6.56
C ILE A 107 -10.33 17.13 7.62
N GLU A 108 -9.24 16.82 8.32
CA GLU A 108 -8.55 17.76 9.22
C GLU A 108 -8.01 18.97 8.46
N ALA A 109 -7.41 18.76 7.28
CA ALA A 109 -6.96 19.82 6.38
C ALA A 109 -8.13 20.66 5.82
N ALA A 110 -9.32 20.08 5.69
CA ALA A 110 -10.55 20.79 5.35
C ALA A 110 -11.17 21.56 6.54
N GLY A 111 -10.52 21.58 7.71
CA GLY A 111 -10.94 22.34 8.88
C GLY A 111 -11.94 21.63 9.79
N TYR A 112 -12.09 20.31 9.66
CA TYR A 112 -12.95 19.50 10.52
C TYR A 112 -12.10 18.78 11.56
N GLY A 113 -12.29 19.12 12.83
CA GLY A 113 -11.57 18.50 13.95
C GLY A 113 -12.24 17.24 14.47
N PHE A 114 -11.47 16.37 15.12
CA PHE A 114 -12.01 15.19 15.80
C PHE A 114 -12.99 15.57 16.93
N HIS A 115 -14.18 14.98 16.92
CA HIS A 115 -15.20 15.22 17.93
C HIS A 115 -15.43 14.00 18.84
N HIS A 116 -15.61 12.81 18.27
CA HIS A 116 -15.73 11.54 18.99
C HIS A 116 -15.61 10.35 18.03
N GLN A 117 -15.52 9.14 18.57
CA GLN A 117 -15.51 7.89 17.79
C GLN A 117 -16.88 7.20 17.85
N SER A 118 -17.22 6.42 16.82
CA SER A 118 -18.39 5.52 16.86
C SER A 118 -18.21 4.40 17.89
N ASP A 119 -19.32 3.83 18.36
CA ASP A 119 -19.30 2.80 19.41
C ASP A 119 -18.53 1.53 19.01
N ASP A 120 -18.51 1.22 17.72
CA ASP A 120 -17.78 0.08 17.14
C ASP A 120 -16.30 0.40 16.83
N GLY A 121 -15.85 1.62 17.09
CA GLY A 121 -14.48 2.07 16.86
C GLY A 121 -14.12 2.27 15.39
N LYS A 122 -15.01 1.98 14.44
CA LYS A 122 -14.70 1.96 13.01
C LYS A 122 -14.67 3.34 12.37
N TYR A 123 -15.35 4.32 12.95
CA TYR A 123 -15.47 5.66 12.38
C TYR A 123 -15.10 6.74 13.38
N LEU A 124 -14.40 7.77 12.90
CA LEU A 124 -14.11 9.00 13.59
C LEU A 124 -15.12 10.05 13.12
N ILE A 125 -15.83 10.68 14.04
CA ILE A 125 -16.75 11.77 13.74
C ILE A 125 -15.97 13.08 13.81
N MET A 126 -15.86 13.74 12.66
CA MET A 126 -15.05 14.94 12.43
C MET A 126 -16.00 16.12 12.17
N GLY A 127 -15.85 17.23 12.92
CA GLY A 127 -16.78 18.36 12.88
C GLY A 127 -16.08 19.73 12.86
N ASN A 128 -16.71 20.72 12.22
CA ASN A 128 -16.21 22.10 12.11
C ASN A 128 -17.11 23.12 12.84
N GLY A 129 -17.95 22.66 13.77
CA GLY A 129 -18.91 23.48 14.53
C GLY A 129 -20.26 23.69 13.85
N THR A 130 -20.34 23.61 12.52
CA THR A 130 -21.61 23.72 11.78
C THR A 130 -22.04 22.38 11.18
N ARG A 131 -21.08 21.55 10.77
CA ARG A 131 -21.30 20.24 10.16
C ARG A 131 -20.37 19.20 10.76
N ALA A 132 -20.75 17.94 10.62
CA ALA A 132 -19.93 16.81 11.01
C ALA A 132 -20.12 15.63 10.05
N PHE A 133 -19.03 14.92 9.80
CA PHE A 133 -18.97 13.74 8.93
C PHE A 133 -18.28 12.58 9.66
N ALA A 134 -18.59 11.36 9.26
CA ALA A 134 -17.89 10.16 9.69
C ALA A 134 -16.77 9.82 8.69
N VAL A 135 -15.57 9.60 9.18
CA VAL A 135 -14.42 9.12 8.41
C VAL A 135 -14.02 7.75 8.95
N ALA A 136 -13.69 6.82 8.06
CA ALA A 136 -13.17 5.52 8.48
C ALA A 136 -11.90 5.71 9.33
N ALA A 137 -11.90 5.17 10.55
CA ALA A 137 -10.72 5.14 11.39
C ALA A 137 -9.60 4.38 10.65
N GLU A 138 -8.34 4.76 10.86
CA GLU A 138 -7.18 4.16 10.18
C GLU A 138 -7.13 2.62 10.29
N GLN A 139 -7.69 2.08 11.37
CA GLN A 139 -7.85 0.64 11.55
C GLN A 139 -8.92 0.05 10.62
N ALA A 140 -10.06 0.72 10.43
CA ALA A 140 -11.08 0.34 9.44
C ALA A 140 -10.60 0.54 7.99
N GLN A 141 -9.68 1.48 7.73
CA GLN A 141 -9.03 1.62 6.42
C GLN A 141 -8.13 0.41 6.09
N ARG A 142 -7.50 -0.22 7.09
CA ARG A 142 -6.77 -1.50 6.89
C ARG A 142 -7.70 -2.66 6.55
N ASP A 143 -8.94 -2.62 7.01
CA ASP A 143 -9.99 -3.62 6.73
C ASP A 143 -10.84 -3.31 5.48
N ASN A 144 -10.56 -2.22 4.76
CA ASN A 144 -11.29 -1.84 3.54
C ASN A 144 -10.94 -2.81 2.38
N PRO A 145 -11.91 -3.45 1.70
CA PRO A 145 -11.71 -4.59 0.78
C PRO A 145 -10.93 -4.31 -0.53
N LEU A 146 -10.47 -3.09 -0.77
CA LEU A 146 -9.66 -2.77 -1.95
C LEU A 146 -8.22 -3.32 -1.87
N LYS A 147 -7.77 -3.82 -0.71
CA LYS A 147 -6.50 -4.55 -0.62
C LYS A 147 -6.56 -6.01 -1.06
N THR A 148 -7.75 -6.60 -1.26
CA THR A 148 -7.80 -8.02 -1.68
C THR A 148 -7.40 -8.19 -3.15
N ALA A 149 -7.49 -7.15 -3.99
CA ALA A 149 -7.13 -7.27 -5.42
C ALA A 149 -5.61 -7.19 -5.69
N GLU A 150 -4.84 -6.46 -4.88
CA GLU A 150 -3.37 -6.35 -5.08
C GLU A 150 -2.56 -7.21 -4.12
N GLN A 151 -3.12 -7.60 -2.97
CA GLN A 151 -2.44 -8.47 -2.01
C GLN A 151 -2.64 -9.96 -2.30
N THR A 152 -3.46 -10.33 -3.29
CA THR A 152 -3.66 -11.74 -3.71
C THR A 152 -2.63 -12.24 -4.72
N THR A 153 -1.74 -11.36 -5.22
CA THR A 153 -0.61 -11.77 -6.06
C THR A 153 0.65 -12.14 -5.29
N GLU A 154 0.76 -11.81 -4.00
CA GLU A 154 1.84 -12.32 -3.14
C GLU A 154 1.31 -13.39 -2.20
N GLN A 155 1.48 -14.63 -2.65
CA GLN A 155 1.34 -15.83 -1.84
C GLN A 155 2.28 -15.79 -0.63
N ASN A 156 1.83 -15.20 0.48
CA ASN A 156 2.28 -15.58 1.80
C ASN A 156 1.11 -16.27 2.51
N GLY A 157 0.99 -17.58 2.26
CA GLY A 157 0.08 -18.47 2.97
C GLY A 157 0.51 -18.80 4.41
N ASN A 158 1.35 -17.97 5.05
CA ASN A 158 1.88 -18.23 6.40
C ASN A 158 1.30 -17.29 7.48
N MET A 159 0.35 -16.40 7.15
CA MET A 159 -0.26 -15.50 8.14
C MET A 159 -1.46 -16.08 8.91
N ILE A 160 -1.85 -17.34 8.68
CA ILE A 160 -3.11 -17.87 9.27
C ILE A 160 -2.91 -18.53 10.66
N ASP A 161 -1.69 -18.85 11.11
CA ASP A 161 -1.52 -19.56 12.40
C ASP A 161 -0.46 -18.95 13.36
N GLY A 162 0.05 -17.74 13.08
CA GLY A 162 0.96 -17.05 14.01
C GLY A 162 2.31 -17.73 14.25
N ILE A 163 2.66 -18.81 13.54
CA ILE A 163 3.98 -19.45 13.65
C ILE A 163 4.77 -19.20 12.36
N ILE A 164 5.63 -18.17 12.41
CA ILE A 164 6.69 -17.93 11.42
C ILE A 164 7.66 -19.14 11.49
N ASN A 165 7.44 -20.17 10.69
CA ASN A 165 8.33 -21.34 10.59
C ASN A 165 8.95 -21.41 9.20
N ASN A 166 10.06 -20.69 8.98
CA ASN A 166 10.90 -20.85 7.80
C ASN A 166 12.15 -21.72 8.09
N THR A 167 12.16 -22.44 9.22
CA THR A 167 13.25 -23.35 9.59
C THR A 167 12.96 -24.74 9.00
N PRO A 168 13.83 -25.30 8.14
CA PRO A 168 13.63 -26.63 7.58
C PRO A 168 13.61 -27.69 8.70
N THR A 169 12.72 -28.68 8.58
CA THR A 169 12.64 -29.76 9.56
C THR A 169 13.76 -30.79 9.36
N VAL A 170 14.07 -31.58 10.41
CA VAL A 170 15.15 -32.58 10.36
C VAL A 170 14.86 -33.63 9.26
N ASP A 171 13.61 -34.04 9.11
CA ASP A 171 13.16 -34.95 8.04
C ASP A 171 13.41 -34.38 6.63
N GLU A 172 13.23 -33.06 6.44
CA GLU A 172 13.48 -32.38 5.16
C GLU A 172 14.97 -32.21 4.88
N LEU A 173 15.78 -31.96 5.91
CA LEU A 173 17.25 -31.94 5.79
C LEU A 173 17.80 -33.33 5.47
N GLU A 174 17.27 -34.39 6.07
CA GLU A 174 17.67 -35.77 5.79
C GLU A 174 17.30 -36.18 4.36
N ALA A 175 16.13 -35.77 3.87
CA ALA A 175 15.73 -35.97 2.48
C ALA A 175 16.65 -35.23 1.49
N LYS A 176 17.09 -34.02 1.83
CA LYS A 176 18.05 -33.25 1.01
C LYS A 176 19.44 -33.89 0.98
N VAL A 177 19.94 -34.38 2.10
CA VAL A 177 21.20 -35.17 2.15
C VAL A 177 21.08 -36.43 1.31
N LYS A 178 19.94 -37.12 1.41
CA LYS A 178 19.68 -38.34 0.63
C LYS A 178 19.52 -38.08 -0.86
N ALA A 179 19.09 -36.87 -1.23
CA ALA A 179 19.08 -36.38 -2.60
C ALA A 179 20.45 -35.87 -3.08
N GLY A 180 21.48 -35.91 -2.23
CA GLY A 180 22.85 -35.48 -2.56
C GLY A 180 23.09 -33.97 -2.47
N GLU A 181 22.14 -33.20 -1.91
CA GLU A 181 22.29 -31.76 -1.69
C GLU A 181 23.12 -31.47 -0.43
N GLN A 182 23.95 -30.43 -0.49
CA GLN A 182 24.73 -29.97 0.67
C GLN A 182 23.83 -29.25 1.66
N ILE A 183 23.84 -29.71 2.91
CA ILE A 183 23.18 -29.03 4.03
C ILE A 183 24.21 -28.34 4.92
N SER A 184 23.85 -27.20 5.50
CA SER A 184 24.70 -26.54 6.50
C SER A 184 24.55 -27.21 7.85
N LEU A 185 25.67 -27.40 8.56
CA LEU A 185 25.69 -27.83 9.97
C LEU A 185 24.89 -26.90 10.88
N VAL A 186 24.81 -25.62 10.53
CA VAL A 186 24.02 -24.61 11.24
C VAL A 186 22.52 -24.87 11.06
N ASP A 187 22.10 -25.29 9.87
CA ASP A 187 20.69 -25.59 9.57
C ASP A 187 20.23 -26.85 10.29
N LEU A 188 21.09 -27.88 10.36
CA LEU A 188 20.82 -29.11 11.12
C LEU A 188 20.72 -28.82 12.62
N ALA A 189 21.60 -27.99 13.17
CA ALA A 189 21.56 -27.60 14.57
C ALA A 189 20.28 -26.82 14.92
N ASN A 190 19.87 -25.89 14.05
CA ASN A 190 18.65 -25.11 14.22
C ASN A 190 17.39 -25.99 14.11
N ALA A 191 17.36 -26.93 13.18
CA ALA A 191 16.26 -27.88 13.02
C ALA A 191 16.10 -28.80 14.24
N VAL A 192 17.21 -29.35 14.76
CA VAL A 192 17.21 -30.19 15.97
C VAL A 192 16.76 -29.40 17.20
N LYS A 193 17.15 -28.12 17.30
CA LYS A 193 16.74 -27.24 18.40
C LYS A 193 15.24 -26.91 18.33
N ALA A 194 14.72 -26.65 17.13
CA ALA A 194 13.29 -26.40 16.89
C ALA A 194 12.43 -27.66 17.14
N ASP A 195 12.93 -28.85 16.79
CA ASP A 195 12.25 -30.11 17.07
C ASP A 195 12.17 -30.40 18.58
N LYS A 196 13.24 -30.07 19.31
CA LYS A 196 13.30 -30.17 20.77
C LYS A 196 12.34 -29.21 21.48
N GLU A 197 12.12 -28.01 20.93
CA GLU A 197 11.13 -27.04 21.42
C GLU A 197 9.68 -27.48 21.11
N ARG A 198 9.45 -28.13 19.96
CA ARG A 198 8.14 -28.74 19.61
C ARG A 198 7.74 -29.91 20.52
N GLY A 199 8.69 -30.52 21.23
CA GLY A 199 8.44 -31.67 22.13
C GLY A 199 7.69 -31.38 23.43
N LYS A 200 7.27 -30.13 23.71
CA LYS A 200 6.54 -29.75 24.95
C LYS A 200 5.07 -29.32 24.74
N GLY A 201 4.57 -29.33 23.51
CA GLY A 201 3.14 -29.15 23.21
C GLY A 201 2.62 -30.34 22.43
N ALA A 202 1.38 -30.76 22.67
CA ALA A 202 0.74 -31.92 22.08
C ALA A 202 1.06 -32.12 20.59
N LYS A 203 1.35 -33.38 20.20
CA LYS A 203 1.51 -33.81 18.81
C LYS A 203 0.41 -33.19 17.92
N PRO A 204 0.74 -32.37 16.92
CA PRO A 204 -0.22 -32.14 15.85
C PRO A 204 -0.37 -33.46 15.12
N GLU A 205 -1.58 -34.02 15.11
CA GLU A 205 -1.92 -35.10 14.19
C GLU A 205 -1.56 -34.63 12.78
N LYS A 206 -0.51 -35.24 12.20
CA LYS A 206 -0.09 -34.99 10.82
C LYS A 206 -1.24 -35.44 9.92
N LYS A 207 -2.13 -34.50 9.55
CA LYS A 207 -3.01 -34.71 8.40
C LYS A 207 -2.10 -34.93 7.18
N PRO A 208 -2.28 -36.01 6.41
CA PRO A 208 -1.44 -36.28 5.25
C PRO A 208 -1.44 -35.09 4.29
N SER A 209 -0.26 -34.72 3.80
CA SER A 209 -0.12 -33.69 2.78
C SER A 209 -0.95 -34.08 1.55
N ILE A 210 -1.62 -33.11 0.92
CA ILE A 210 -2.43 -33.33 -0.29
C ILE A 210 -1.59 -34.04 -1.37
N ARG A 211 -0.28 -33.80 -1.46
CA ARG A 211 0.62 -34.53 -2.39
C ARG A 211 0.75 -36.02 -2.06
N ALA A 212 0.77 -36.40 -0.78
CA ALA A 212 0.79 -37.79 -0.34
C ALA A 212 -0.56 -38.47 -0.62
N GLN A 213 -1.68 -37.75 -0.40
CA GLN A 213 -3.01 -38.22 -0.79
C GLN A 213 -3.11 -38.44 -2.30
N LEU A 214 -2.67 -37.46 -3.11
CA LEU A 214 -2.75 -37.53 -4.58
C LEU A 214 -1.87 -38.65 -5.16
N ARG A 215 -0.71 -38.93 -4.56
CA ARG A 215 0.14 -40.07 -4.94
C ARG A 215 -0.49 -41.41 -4.52
N ALA A 216 -1.03 -41.50 -3.31
CA ALA A 216 -1.71 -42.70 -2.84
C ALA A 216 -2.97 -43.01 -3.67
N ASP A 217 -3.72 -41.99 -4.09
CA ASP A 217 -4.88 -42.13 -4.96
C ASP A 217 -4.49 -42.46 -6.41
N LYS A 218 -3.40 -41.89 -6.95
CA LYS A 218 -2.84 -42.31 -8.25
C LYS A 218 -2.40 -43.78 -8.24
N GLU A 219 -1.77 -44.24 -7.17
CA GLU A 219 -1.30 -45.63 -7.07
C GLU A 219 -2.45 -46.63 -6.81
N LYS A 220 -3.48 -46.22 -6.06
CA LYS A 220 -4.72 -47.00 -5.90
C LYS A 220 -5.57 -47.05 -7.18
N ALA A 221 -5.60 -45.97 -7.96
CA ALA A 221 -6.29 -45.94 -9.26
C ALA A 221 -5.60 -46.84 -10.30
N GLN A 222 -4.27 -46.92 -10.30
CA GLN A 222 -3.53 -47.83 -11.19
C GLN A 222 -3.66 -49.31 -10.79
N LYS A 223 -3.79 -49.64 -9.50
CA LYS A 223 -3.95 -51.03 -9.02
C LYS A 223 -5.37 -51.61 -9.17
N LYS A 224 -6.41 -50.81 -9.41
CA LYS A 224 -7.80 -51.31 -9.56
C LYS A 224 -8.17 -51.80 -10.97
N ASN A 225 -7.39 -51.49 -12.01
CA ASN A 225 -7.71 -51.92 -13.38
C ASN A 225 -7.12 -53.28 -13.81
N ALA A 226 -6.46 -54.02 -12.92
CA ALA A 226 -5.74 -55.25 -13.30
C ALA A 226 -6.22 -56.56 -12.63
N LYS A 227 -7.31 -56.58 -11.85
CA LYS A 227 -7.70 -57.80 -11.10
C LYS A 227 -9.19 -58.16 -11.00
N GLN A 228 -10.02 -57.75 -11.97
CA GLN A 228 -11.36 -58.33 -12.16
C GLN A 228 -11.57 -58.73 -13.62
N LYS A 229 -10.94 -59.83 -14.04
CA LYS A 229 -11.42 -60.67 -15.15
C LYS A 229 -10.71 -62.02 -15.14
N SER A 230 -11.21 -62.98 -14.36
CA SER A 230 -11.45 -64.35 -14.84
C SER A 230 -12.08 -65.23 -13.77
N GLN A 231 -12.88 -66.19 -14.24
CA GLN A 231 -13.69 -67.20 -13.55
C GLN A 231 -15.03 -66.69 -12.99
N ASP A 232 -16.20 -67.16 -13.42
CA ASP A 232 -16.52 -68.35 -14.21
C ASP A 232 -17.96 -68.22 -14.75
N LEU A 233 -18.20 -68.61 -16.00
CA LEU A 233 -19.54 -68.87 -16.52
C LEU A 233 -19.47 -70.05 -17.51
N GLU A 234 -19.11 -71.23 -17.02
CA GLU A 234 -19.58 -72.48 -17.64
C GLU A 234 -20.76 -73.04 -16.83
N ARG A 235 -21.97 -72.79 -17.35
CA ARG A 235 -23.09 -73.73 -17.24
C ARG A 235 -23.16 -74.50 -18.54
N SER A 236 -22.70 -75.73 -18.50
CA SER A 236 -23.50 -76.92 -18.81
C SER A 236 -23.15 -77.98 -17.79
#